data_AF-A0A6B3I034-F1
#
_entry.id   AF-A0A6B3I034-F1
#
_cell.length_a   1.000
_cell.length_b   1.000
_cell.length_c   1.000
_cell.angle_alpha   90.00
_cell.angle_beta   90.00
_cell.angle_gamma   90.00
#
_symmetry.space_group_name_H-M   'P 1'
#
loop_
_entity.id
_entity.type
_entity.pdbx_description
1 polymer ?
#
loop_
_entity_poly.entity_id
_entity_poly.type
_entity_poly.pdbx_seq_one_letter_code
_entity_poly.pdbx_strand_id
1 'polypeptide(L)'
;QAYAVSGPEAITAREQTAHLSELLGRPLRFEELPLDRAREALLAKYPLPVAEAFLESAERQRAGAKAAVVPTVEELTGRPARTFRTWAADHAESFGGPGRAG
;
A
#
# COMPACT_ATOMS: atom_id res chain seq x y z
N GLN A 1 6.85 -25.17 7.69
CA GLN A 1 6.57 -24.72 6.31
C GLN A 1 6.55 -23.20 6.29
N ALA A 2 6.84 -22.58 5.14
CA ALA A 2 6.77 -21.14 4.93
C ALA A 2 5.92 -20.85 3.69
N TYR A 3 5.00 -19.90 3.80
CA TYR A 3 4.01 -19.59 2.77
C TYR A 3 4.13 -18.10 2.39
N ALA A 4 4.35 -17.81 1.11
CA ALA A 4 4.25 -16.44 0.61
C ALA A 4 2.77 -16.04 0.54
N VAL A 5 2.44 -14.80 0.92
CA VAL A 5 1.05 -14.31 0.93
C VAL A 5 1.00 -12.98 0.21
N SER A 6 0.01 -12.81 -0.68
CA SER A 6 -0.30 -11.56 -1.37
C SER A 6 -1.80 -11.32 -1.42
N GLY A 7 -2.18 -10.11 -1.87
CA GLY A 7 -3.53 -9.86 -2.37
C GLY A 7 -3.79 -10.55 -3.71
N PRO A 8 -5.00 -10.40 -4.28
CA PRO A 8 -5.41 -11.05 -5.54
C PRO A 8 -4.85 -10.36 -6.79
N GLU A 9 -4.23 -9.20 -6.66
CA GLU A 9 -3.71 -8.38 -7.77
C GLU A 9 -2.48 -7.60 -7.33
N ALA A 10 -1.60 -7.30 -8.28
CA ALA A 10 -0.52 -6.34 -8.07
C ALA A 10 -1.11 -4.93 -8.12
N ILE A 11 -0.69 -4.05 -7.21
CA ILE A 11 -1.19 -2.68 -7.15
C ILE A 11 -0.10 -1.70 -6.71
N THR A 12 0.07 -0.64 -7.49
CA THR A 12 1.03 0.44 -7.23
C THR A 12 0.49 1.45 -6.20
N ALA A 13 1.38 2.23 -5.59
CA ALA A 13 0.97 3.31 -4.69
C ALA A 13 0.11 4.38 -5.42
N ARG A 14 0.34 4.57 -6.72
CA ARG A 14 -0.46 5.47 -7.57
C ARG A 14 -1.89 4.95 -7.73
N GLU A 15 -2.06 3.66 -8.00
CA GLU A 15 -3.38 3.02 -8.13
C GLU A 15 -4.11 2.96 -6.78
N GLN A 16 -3.42 2.66 -5.69
CA GLN A 16 -3.98 2.74 -4.34
C GLN A 16 -4.51 4.16 -4.05
N THR A 17 -3.74 5.19 -4.42
CA THR A 17 -4.16 6.60 -4.27
C THR A 17 -5.39 6.91 -5.13
N ALA A 18 -5.46 6.39 -6.36
CA ALA A 18 -6.62 6.55 -7.23
C ALA A 18 -7.89 5.89 -6.63
N HIS A 19 -7.79 4.66 -6.12
CA HIS A 19 -8.90 3.98 -5.44
C HIS A 19 -9.37 4.74 -4.20
N LEU A 20 -8.44 5.29 -3.40
CA LEU A 20 -8.81 6.14 -2.27
C LEU A 20 -9.48 7.44 -2.72
N SER A 21 -9.01 8.05 -3.82
CA SER A 21 -9.61 9.27 -4.37
C SER A 21 -11.06 9.03 -4.80
N GLU A 22 -11.32 7.93 -5.52
CA GLU A 22 -12.66 7.48 -5.90
C GLU A 22 -13.54 7.23 -4.68
N LEU A 23 -13.04 6.46 -3.72
CA LEU A 23 -13.79 6.06 -2.52
C LEU A 23 -14.19 7.27 -1.66
N LEU A 24 -13.29 8.25 -1.51
CA LEU A 24 -13.50 9.41 -0.65
C LEU A 24 -14.25 10.55 -1.34
N GLY A 25 -14.43 10.47 -2.66
CA GLY A 25 -15.08 11.52 -3.45
C GLY A 25 -14.31 12.85 -3.48
N ARG A 26 -12.98 12.81 -3.31
CA ARG A 26 -12.11 14.00 -3.34
C ARG A 26 -10.82 13.73 -4.10
N PRO A 27 -10.26 14.75 -4.79
CA PRO A 27 -9.04 14.56 -5.56
C PRO A 27 -7.85 14.27 -4.65
N LEU A 28 -7.17 13.15 -4.86
CA LEU A 28 -5.89 12.82 -4.24
C LEU A 28 -4.80 12.72 -5.32
N ARG A 29 -3.59 13.14 -4.97
CA ARG A 29 -2.41 13.04 -5.84
C ARG A 29 -1.33 12.22 -5.16
N PHE A 30 -0.79 11.25 -5.88
CA PHE A 30 0.43 10.56 -5.50
C PHE A 30 1.64 11.39 -5.93
N GLU A 31 2.51 11.71 -4.97
CA GLU A 31 3.78 12.40 -5.18
C GLU A 31 4.93 11.56 -4.64
N GLU A 32 5.99 11.44 -5.45
CA GLU A 32 7.20 10.79 -5.00
C GLU A 32 8.04 11.76 -4.17
N LEU A 33 8.48 11.30 -3.00
CA LEU A 33 9.35 12.08 -2.13
C LEU A 33 10.82 11.89 -2.58
N PRO A 34 11.62 12.97 -2.69
CA PRO A 34 13.06 12.85 -2.93
C PRO A 34 13.74 12.01 -1.85
N LEU A 35 14.74 11.22 -2.22
CA LEU A 35 15.39 10.24 -1.33
C LEU A 35 15.91 10.87 -0.03
N ASP A 36 16.55 12.04 -0.12
CA ASP A 36 17.11 12.73 1.06
C ASP A 36 16.01 13.19 2.02
N ARG A 37 14.87 13.64 1.49
CA ARG A 37 13.70 14.02 2.29
C ARG A 37 13.02 12.80 2.92
N ALA A 38 12.95 11.69 2.19
CA ALA A 38 12.45 10.43 2.72
C ALA A 38 13.34 9.92 3.86
N ARG A 39 14.67 9.97 3.69
CA ARG A 39 15.65 9.58 4.70
C ARG A 39 15.51 10.45 5.95
N GLU A 40 15.49 11.77 5.81
CA GLU A 40 15.30 12.72 6.91
C GLU A 40 14.00 12.41 7.69
N ALA A 41 12.88 12.22 6.99
CA ALA A 41 11.59 11.92 7.59
C ALA A 41 11.55 10.56 8.31
N LEU A 42 12.24 9.55 7.77
CA LEU A 42 12.32 8.22 8.38
C LEU A 42 13.21 8.22 9.63
N LEU A 43 14.37 8.90 9.58
CA LEU A 43 15.28 9.02 10.73
C LEU A 43 14.67 9.81 11.90
N ALA A 44 13.73 10.71 11.63
CA ALA A 44 12.97 11.39 12.67
C ALA A 44 12.03 10.45 13.45
N LYS A 45 11.71 9.26 12.92
CA LYS A 45 10.73 8.32 13.49
C LYS A 45 11.32 6.97 13.88
N TYR A 46 12.40 6.56 13.23
CA TYR A 46 12.96 5.22 13.33
C TYR A 46 14.48 5.25 13.50
N PRO A 47 15.06 4.25 14.18
CA PRO A 47 16.51 4.05 14.19
C PRO A 47 17.08 3.87 12.79
N LEU A 48 18.36 4.25 12.60
CA LEU A 48 19.05 4.20 11.31
C LEU A 48 18.88 2.86 10.55
N PRO A 49 19.03 1.67 11.16
CA PRO A 49 18.86 0.41 10.43
C PRO A 49 17.46 0.21 9.85
N VAL A 50 16.43 0.70 10.54
CA VAL A 50 15.04 0.59 10.10
C VAL A 50 14.74 1.60 9.00
N ALA A 51 15.26 2.82 9.11
CA ALA A 51 15.11 3.85 8.08
C ALA A 51 15.74 3.39 6.74
N GLU A 52 16.98 2.89 6.77
CA GLU A 52 17.63 2.38 5.56
C GLU A 52 16.91 1.15 4.97
N ALA A 53 16.38 0.25 5.81
CA ALA A 53 15.59 -0.89 5.33
C ALA A 53 14.30 -0.45 4.59
N PHE A 54 13.65 0.62 5.04
CA PHE A 54 12.50 1.18 4.33
C PHE A 54 12.88 1.79 2.98
N LEU A 55 14.00 2.53 2.92
CA LEU A 55 14.50 3.09 1.67
C LEU A 55 14.89 1.99 0.67
N GLU A 56 15.61 0.97 1.12
CA GLU A 56 15.96 -0.19 0.29
C GLU A 56 14.71 -0.95 -0.19
N SER A 57 13.71 -1.11 0.68
CA SER A 57 12.43 -1.71 0.27
C SER A 57 11.70 -0.87 -0.78
N ALA A 58 11.77 0.46 -0.71
CA ALA A 58 11.13 1.34 -1.68
C ALA A 58 11.83 1.24 -3.05
N GLU A 59 13.16 1.21 -3.08
CA GLU A 59 13.95 1.01 -4.31
C GLU A 59 13.67 -0.35 -4.95
N ARG A 60 13.62 -1.43 -4.16
CA ARG A 60 13.24 -2.75 -4.69
C ARG A 60 11.83 -2.75 -5.28
N GLN A 61 10.88 -2.09 -4.62
CA GLN A 61 9.52 -1.98 -5.12
C GLN A 61 9.45 -1.18 -6.44
N ARG A 62 10.23 -0.10 -6.58
CA ARG A 62 10.40 0.63 -7.84
C ARG A 62 10.98 -0.25 -8.94
N ALA A 63 11.88 -1.17 -8.60
CA ALA A 63 12.42 -2.18 -9.49
C ALA A 63 11.47 -3.37 -9.76
N GLY A 64 10.21 -3.31 -9.33
CA GLY A 64 9.20 -4.34 -9.59
C GLY A 64 9.09 -5.45 -8.54
N ALA A 65 9.83 -5.36 -7.43
CA ALA A 65 9.65 -6.28 -6.32
C ALA A 65 8.23 -6.13 -5.73
N LYS A 66 7.69 -7.24 -5.19
CA LYS A 66 6.34 -7.34 -4.61
C LYS A 66 5.17 -7.24 -5.61
N ALA A 67 5.44 -7.29 -6.92
CA ALA A 67 4.39 -7.42 -7.93
C ALA A 67 3.88 -8.86 -8.13
N ALA A 68 4.55 -9.85 -7.52
CA ALA A 68 4.13 -11.25 -7.60
C ALA A 68 2.83 -11.48 -6.82
N VAL A 69 1.83 -12.03 -7.51
CA VAL A 69 0.55 -12.47 -6.95
C VAL A 69 0.59 -13.98 -6.77
N VAL A 70 0.25 -14.46 -5.59
CA VAL A 70 0.23 -15.89 -5.24
C VAL A 70 -1.15 -16.33 -4.74
N PRO A 71 -1.61 -17.53 -5.07
CA PRO A 71 -2.95 -18.03 -4.73
C PRO A 71 -3.07 -18.52 -3.27
N THR A 72 -2.02 -18.38 -2.48
CA THR A 72 -1.85 -19.05 -1.18
C THR A 72 -2.98 -18.76 -0.17
N VAL A 73 -3.61 -17.58 -0.23
CA VAL A 73 -4.78 -17.31 0.63
C VAL A 73 -5.94 -18.24 0.28
N GLU A 74 -6.21 -18.42 -1.01
CA GLU A 74 -7.28 -19.30 -1.48
C GLU A 74 -6.97 -20.76 -1.21
N GLU A 75 -5.74 -21.19 -1.48
CA GLU A 75 -5.28 -22.57 -1.24
C GLU A 75 -5.41 -22.98 0.24
N LEU A 76 -5.09 -22.08 1.18
CA LEU A 76 -5.09 -22.39 2.61
C LEU A 76 -6.45 -22.15 3.28
N THR A 77 -7.27 -21.24 2.77
CA THR A 77 -8.52 -20.82 3.45
C THR A 77 -9.80 -21.20 2.70
N GLY A 78 -9.70 -21.63 1.44
CA GLY A 78 -10.84 -21.87 0.55
C GLY A 78 -11.59 -20.60 0.13
N ARG A 79 -11.00 -19.42 0.35
CA ARG A 79 -11.60 -18.12 0.02
C ARG A 79 -10.57 -17.24 -0.70
N PRO A 80 -10.96 -16.51 -1.77
CA PRO A 80 -10.03 -15.63 -2.47
C PRO A 80 -9.51 -14.51 -1.55
N ALA A 81 -8.28 -14.06 -1.82
CA ALA A 81 -7.74 -12.87 -1.17
C ALA A 81 -8.60 -11.63 -1.48
N ARG A 82 -8.71 -10.72 -0.52
CA ARG A 82 -9.46 -9.46 -0.71
C ARG A 82 -8.63 -8.46 -1.51
N THR A 83 -9.28 -7.71 -2.40
CA THR A 83 -8.65 -6.62 -3.16
C THR A 83 -8.33 -5.44 -2.24
N PHE A 84 -7.42 -4.57 -2.69
CA PHE A 84 -7.17 -3.30 -2.00
C PHE A 84 -8.44 -2.44 -1.95
N ARG A 85 -9.27 -2.45 -3.01
CA ARG A 85 -10.52 -1.69 -3.06
C ARG A 85 -11.50 -2.11 -1.96
N THR A 86 -11.69 -3.41 -1.74
CA THR A 86 -12.54 -3.91 -0.65
C THR A 86 -11.99 -3.49 0.71
N TRP A 87 -10.67 -3.69 0.93
CA TRP A 87 -10.03 -3.26 2.17
C TRP A 87 -10.18 -1.76 2.41
N ALA A 88 -9.97 -0.93 1.39
CA ALA A 88 -10.08 0.51 1.52
C ALA A 88 -11.52 0.93 1.91
N ALA A 89 -12.53 0.29 1.33
CA ALA A 89 -13.93 0.53 1.67
C ALA A 89 -14.24 0.13 3.13
N ASP A 90 -13.77 -1.05 3.57
CA ASP A 90 -13.93 -1.52 4.95
C ASP A 90 -13.26 -0.58 5.97
N HIS A 91 -12.27 0.19 5.54
CA HIS A 91 -11.49 1.12 6.37
C HIS A 91 -11.69 2.60 6.02
N ALA A 92 -12.76 2.96 5.30
CA ALA A 92 -12.97 4.33 4.80
C ALA A 92 -12.92 5.40 5.91
N GLU A 93 -13.44 5.08 7.09
CA GLU A 93 -13.45 5.97 8.26
C GLU A 93 -12.04 6.39 8.71
N SER A 94 -11.04 5.52 8.57
CA SER A 94 -9.64 5.83 8.89
C SER A 94 -9.04 6.93 8.01
N PHE A 95 -9.67 7.20 6.87
CA PHE A 95 -9.27 8.23 5.91
C PHE A 95 -10.14 9.48 5.97
N GLY A 96 -11.02 9.58 6.97
CA GLY A 96 -11.96 10.69 7.18
C GLY A 96 -13.37 10.45 6.66
N GLY A 97 -13.71 9.20 6.30
CA GLY A 97 -15.02 8.80 5.77
C GLY A 97 -15.27 9.33 4.33
N PRO A 98 -16.27 8.80 3.62
CA PRO A 98 -16.72 9.39 2.37
C PRO A 98 -17.25 10.81 2.65
N GLY A 99 -16.84 11.79 1.83
CA GLY A 99 -17.31 13.17 2.00
C GLY A 99 -18.83 13.20 2.06
N ARG A 100 -19.40 13.75 3.14
CA ARG A 100 -20.84 14.05 3.19
C ARG A 100 -21.13 15.00 2.03
N ALA A 101 -21.89 14.52 1.04
CA ALA A 101 -22.49 15.41 0.06
C ALA A 101 -23.35 16.43 0.84
N GLY A 102 -22.94 17.69 0.80
CA GLY A 102 -23.74 18.81 1.26
C GLY A 102 -24.86 19.12 0.29
#